data_AF-A0A0S8G158-F1
#
_entry.id   AF-A0A0S8G158-F1
#
_cell.length_a   1.000
_cell.length_b   1.000
_cell.length_c   1.000
_cell.angle_alpha   90.00
_cell.angle_beta   90.00
_cell.angle_gamma   90.00
#
_symmetry.space_group_name_H-M   'P 1'
#
loop_
_entity.id
_entity.type
_entity.pdbx_description
1 polymer ?
#
loop_
_entity_poly.entity_id
_entity_poly.type
_entity_poly.pdbx_seq_one_letter_code
_entity_poly.pdbx_strand_id
1 'polypeptide(L)'
;GAGAEIWCSPYMGDQVEEKVSGRGVARNYKKLTERVHTAKEIAELARRGDQDAQEAWREFGRDLAVPLAYMCNIADPDVVVLGGSMSKAWDLFREPLLAEGLKYTNAVTRDAVRIVPSELVDSAGMLGAAALVLGSATRREISSD
;
A
#
# COMPACT_ATOMS: atom_id res chain seq x y z
N GLY A 1 -10.92 6.69 15.89
CA GLY A 1 -11.57 5.37 15.76
C GLY A 1 -10.62 4.45 15.05
N ALA A 2 -10.62 3.16 15.40
CA ALA A 2 -9.74 2.12 14.85
C ALA A 2 -10.32 1.43 13.60
N GLY A 3 -11.06 2.17 12.77
CA GLY A 3 -11.65 1.61 11.55
C GLY A 3 -10.58 1.24 10.53
N ALA A 4 -10.78 0.13 9.80
CA ALA A 4 -9.92 -0.35 8.72
C ALA A 4 -8.47 -0.72 9.10
N GLU A 5 -8.21 -1.12 10.35
CA GLU A 5 -6.91 -1.66 10.80
C GLU A 5 -6.66 -3.08 10.25
N ILE A 6 -6.49 -3.20 8.93
CA ILE A 6 -6.30 -4.49 8.24
C ILE A 6 -4.92 -5.11 8.50
N TRP A 7 -3.96 -4.31 8.97
CA TRP A 7 -2.55 -4.70 9.14
C TRP A 7 -2.36 -5.88 10.12
N CYS A 8 -3.22 -5.99 11.14
CA CYS A 8 -3.15 -7.04 12.16
C CYS A 8 -3.91 -8.33 11.77
N SER A 9 -4.56 -8.34 10.60
CA SER A 9 -5.35 -9.48 10.15
C SER A 9 -4.46 -10.68 9.81
N PRO A 10 -4.90 -11.92 10.14
CA PRO A 10 -4.15 -13.12 9.77
C PRO A 10 -4.00 -13.29 8.26
N TYR A 11 -2.79 -13.60 7.81
CA TYR A 11 -2.44 -13.86 6.41
C TYR A 11 -1.23 -14.81 6.31
N MET A 12 -1.43 -15.97 5.67
CA MET A 12 -0.37 -16.96 5.39
C MET A 12 0.47 -17.37 6.61
N GLY A 13 -0.19 -17.61 7.75
CA GLY A 13 0.45 -18.05 9.00
C GLY A 13 1.08 -16.93 9.83
N ASP A 14 0.94 -15.68 9.41
CA ASP A 14 1.40 -14.49 10.14
C ASP A 14 0.34 -13.37 10.05
N GLN A 15 0.69 -12.11 10.33
CA GLN A 15 -0.15 -10.93 10.09
C GLN A 15 0.14 -10.30 8.73
N VAL A 16 -0.84 -9.58 8.16
CA VAL A 16 -0.67 -8.83 6.90
C VAL A 16 0.57 -7.93 6.94
N GLU A 17 0.80 -7.21 8.05
CA GLU A 17 1.94 -6.29 8.17
C GLU A 17 3.31 -6.97 8.01
N GLU A 18 3.42 -8.23 8.44
CA GLU A 18 4.69 -8.94 8.33
C GLU A 18 5.08 -9.12 6.86
N LYS A 19 4.12 -9.24 5.95
CA LYS A 19 4.36 -9.38 4.50
C LYS A 19 4.28 -8.05 3.75
N VAL A 20 3.34 -7.20 4.13
CA VAL A 20 3.01 -5.96 3.45
C VAL A 20 3.66 -4.79 4.21
N SER A 21 4.99 -4.81 4.26
CA SER A 21 5.79 -3.75 4.88
C SER A 21 7.20 -3.68 4.29
N GLY A 22 7.96 -2.64 4.66
CA GLY A 22 9.38 -2.56 4.32
C GLY A 22 10.20 -3.72 4.90
N ARG A 23 9.82 -4.23 6.07
CA ARG A 23 10.41 -5.44 6.66
C ARG A 23 10.06 -6.68 5.83
N GLY A 24 8.82 -6.75 5.32
CA GLY A 24 8.39 -7.80 4.39
C GLY A 24 9.26 -7.87 3.13
N VAL A 25 9.48 -6.73 2.45
CA VAL A 25 10.37 -6.65 1.27
C VAL A 25 11.80 -7.07 1.61
N ALA A 26 12.35 -6.56 2.72
CA ALA A 26 13.70 -6.91 3.17
C ALA A 26 13.84 -8.41 3.43
N ARG A 27 12.82 -9.04 4.03
CA ARG A 27 12.78 -10.47 4.26
C ARG A 27 12.70 -11.26 2.96
N ASN A 28 11.89 -10.83 1.99
CA ASN A 28 11.79 -11.49 0.69
C ASN A 28 13.13 -11.46 -0.04
N TYR A 29 13.79 -10.31 -0.09
CA TYR A 29 15.12 -10.19 -0.70
C TYR A 29 16.20 -11.01 0.01
N LYS A 30 16.18 -11.04 1.35
CA LYS A 30 17.09 -11.89 2.13
C LYS A 30 16.91 -13.38 1.82
N LYS A 31 15.68 -13.87 1.65
CA LYS A 31 15.42 -15.27 1.29
C LYS A 31 15.99 -15.64 -0.09
N LEU A 32 16.04 -14.68 -1.02
CA LEU A 32 16.54 -14.90 -2.38
C LEU A 32 18.07 -14.83 -2.44
N THR A 33 18.71 -14.00 -1.61
CA THR A 33 20.13 -13.62 -1.77
C THR A 33 21.02 -13.86 -0.56
N GLU A 34 20.44 -14.16 0.60
CA GLU A 34 21.06 -14.15 1.94
C GLU A 34 21.63 -12.77 2.37
N ARG A 35 21.38 -11.71 1.60
CA ARG A 35 21.85 -10.35 1.89
C ARG A 35 20.79 -9.53 2.64
N VAL A 36 21.24 -8.66 3.53
CA VAL A 36 20.37 -7.77 4.31
C VAL A 36 20.45 -6.36 3.74
N HIS A 37 19.31 -5.85 3.27
CA HIS A 37 19.15 -4.49 2.77
C HIS A 37 17.80 -3.93 3.22
N THR A 38 17.72 -2.62 3.31
CA THR A 38 16.46 -1.90 3.52
C THR A 38 15.60 -1.96 2.27
N ALA A 39 14.28 -1.83 2.41
CA ALA A 39 13.36 -1.77 1.26
C ALA A 39 13.75 -0.66 0.26
N LYS A 40 14.28 0.47 0.74
CA LYS A 40 14.78 1.56 -0.10
C LYS A 40 15.96 1.11 -0.96
N GLU A 41 16.98 0.51 -0.36
CA GLU A 41 18.15 0.00 -1.09
C GLU A 41 17.75 -1.08 -2.09
N ILE A 42 16.82 -1.97 -1.71
CA ILE A 42 16.29 -3.01 -2.58
C ILE A 42 15.56 -2.39 -3.77
N ALA A 43 14.77 -1.33 -3.58
CA ALA A 43 14.16 -0.60 -4.70
C ALA A 43 15.21 -0.01 -5.66
N GLU A 44 16.30 0.55 -5.12
CA GLU A 44 17.39 1.06 -5.95
C GLU A 44 18.14 -0.05 -6.70
N LEU A 45 18.31 -1.23 -6.10
CA LEU A 45 18.88 -2.41 -6.75
C LEU A 45 17.96 -2.93 -7.88
N ALA A 46 16.66 -3.03 -7.61
CA ALA A 46 15.67 -3.48 -8.59
C ALA A 46 15.66 -2.58 -9.85
N ARG A 47 15.77 -1.26 -9.65
CA ARG A 47 15.88 -0.27 -10.74
C ARG A 47 17.21 -0.32 -11.48
N ARG A 48 18.26 -0.82 -10.84
CA ARG A 48 19.57 -1.11 -11.46
C ARG A 48 19.61 -2.46 -12.19
N GLY A 49 18.50 -3.20 -12.21
CA GLY A 49 18.37 -4.47 -12.94
C GLY A 49 18.66 -5.72 -12.12
N ASP A 50 18.80 -5.60 -10.79
CA ASP A 50 18.93 -6.76 -9.91
C ASP A 50 17.62 -7.58 -9.92
N GLN A 51 17.71 -8.83 -10.39
CA GLN A 51 16.53 -9.69 -10.60
C GLN A 51 15.89 -10.15 -9.30
N ASP A 52 16.69 -10.39 -8.26
CA ASP A 52 16.21 -10.82 -6.95
C ASP A 52 15.52 -9.67 -6.22
N ALA A 53 16.06 -8.46 -6.36
CA ALA A 53 15.43 -7.24 -5.85
C ALA A 53 14.09 -6.96 -6.53
N GLN A 54 14.00 -7.18 -7.85
CA GLN A 54 12.74 -7.10 -8.58
C GLN A 54 11.75 -8.16 -8.09
N GLU A 55 12.16 -9.41 -7.91
CA GLU A 55 11.26 -10.46 -7.38
C GLU A 55 10.78 -10.13 -5.97
N ALA A 56 11.63 -9.61 -5.08
CA ALA A 56 11.23 -9.23 -3.73
C ALA A 56 10.08 -8.20 -3.73
N TRP A 57 10.12 -7.22 -4.64
CA TRP A 57 9.04 -6.26 -4.85
C TRP A 57 7.82 -6.88 -5.54
N ARG A 58 8.00 -7.83 -6.46
CA ARG A 58 6.88 -8.55 -7.07
C ARG A 58 6.10 -9.37 -6.04
N GLU A 59 6.80 -10.06 -5.14
CA GLU A 59 6.19 -10.79 -4.03
C GLU A 59 5.40 -9.84 -3.11
N PHE A 60 5.96 -8.67 -2.79
CA PHE A 60 5.24 -7.66 -2.02
C PHE A 60 3.93 -7.22 -2.72
N GLY A 61 3.96 -6.99 -4.03
CA GLY A 61 2.77 -6.65 -4.81
C GLY A 61 1.69 -7.74 -4.73
N ARG A 62 2.07 -9.02 -4.88
CA ARG A 62 1.15 -10.16 -4.76
C ARG A 62 0.56 -10.26 -3.35
N ASP A 63 1.38 -10.13 -2.32
CA ASP A 63 0.94 -10.19 -0.93
C ASP A 63 0.02 -9.00 -0.56
N LEU A 64 0.26 -7.79 -1.09
CA LEU A 64 -0.61 -6.62 -0.90
C LEU A 64 -1.97 -6.78 -1.59
N ALA A 65 -2.04 -7.52 -2.69
CA ALA A 65 -3.25 -7.64 -3.50
C ALA A 65 -4.43 -8.26 -2.75
N VAL A 66 -4.16 -9.25 -1.90
CA VAL A 66 -5.19 -10.01 -1.17
C VAL A 66 -5.97 -9.13 -0.18
N PRO A 67 -5.34 -8.49 0.82
CA PRO A 67 -6.08 -7.61 1.74
C PRO A 67 -6.70 -6.43 1.01
N LEU A 68 -6.06 -5.91 -0.05
CA LEU A 68 -6.59 -4.80 -0.80
C LEU A 68 -7.88 -5.17 -1.56
N ALA A 69 -7.91 -6.35 -2.18
CA ALA A 69 -9.11 -6.85 -2.86
C ALA A 69 -10.29 -7.02 -1.90
N TYR A 70 -10.05 -7.53 -0.68
CA TYR A 70 -11.10 -7.61 0.34
C TYR A 70 -11.62 -6.24 0.75
N MET A 71 -10.74 -5.27 0.94
CA MET A 71 -11.16 -3.89 1.22
C MET A 71 -11.98 -3.30 0.07
N CYS A 72 -11.60 -3.55 -1.18
CA CYS A 72 -12.36 -3.11 -2.35
C CYS A 72 -13.75 -3.76 -2.41
N ASN A 73 -13.84 -5.07 -2.17
CA ASN A 73 -15.13 -5.78 -2.19
C ASN A 73 -16.09 -5.31 -1.07
N ILE A 74 -15.55 -4.84 0.07
CA ILE A 74 -16.36 -4.40 1.22
C ILE A 74 -16.77 -2.94 1.08
N ALA A 75 -15.83 -2.07 0.69
CA ALA A 75 -16.05 -0.63 0.65
C ALA A 75 -16.55 -0.12 -0.70
N ASP A 76 -16.41 -0.91 -1.77
CA ASP A 76 -16.72 -0.59 -3.17
C ASP A 76 -16.25 0.83 -3.60
N PRO A 77 -14.95 1.16 -3.43
CA PRO A 77 -14.48 2.52 -3.69
C PRO A 77 -14.19 2.77 -5.18
N ASP A 78 -14.47 3.97 -5.68
CA ASP A 78 -14.01 4.35 -7.04
C ASP A 78 -12.47 4.43 -7.12
N VAL A 79 -11.81 4.83 -6.03
CA VAL A 79 -10.36 5.07 -5.98
C VAL A 79 -9.75 4.55 -4.69
N VAL A 80 -8.63 3.84 -4.81
CA VAL A 80 -7.72 3.50 -3.71
C VAL A 80 -6.43 4.29 -3.88
N VAL A 81 -6.06 5.06 -2.85
CA VAL A 81 -4.79 5.77 -2.81
C VAL A 81 -3.82 5.06 -1.88
N LEU A 82 -2.68 4.60 -2.42
CA LEU A 82 -1.60 4.00 -1.65
C LEU A 82 -0.65 5.07 -1.12
N GLY A 83 -0.71 5.34 0.18
CA GLY A 83 0.19 6.24 0.89
C GLY A 83 1.44 5.57 1.46
N GLY A 84 2.23 6.35 2.19
CA GLY A 84 3.39 5.88 2.95
C GLY A 84 4.65 5.68 2.11
N SER A 85 5.76 5.35 2.77
CA SER A 85 7.08 5.25 2.13
C SER A 85 7.17 4.16 1.05
N MET A 86 6.36 3.11 1.17
CA MET A 86 6.34 2.01 0.22
C MET A 86 5.79 2.42 -1.15
N SER A 87 4.88 3.41 -1.22
CA SER A 87 4.33 3.88 -2.50
C SER A 87 5.38 4.52 -3.42
N LYS A 88 6.55 4.92 -2.87
CA LYS A 88 7.70 5.41 -3.65
C LYS A 88 8.32 4.34 -4.57
N ALA A 89 7.92 3.08 -4.40
CA ALA A 89 8.33 1.94 -5.24
C ALA A 89 7.18 1.42 -6.12
N TRP A 90 6.13 2.22 -6.34
CA TRP A 90 4.94 1.85 -7.12
C TRP A 90 5.28 1.19 -8.47
N ASP A 91 6.28 1.71 -9.17
CA ASP A 91 6.78 1.20 -10.44
C ASP A 91 7.18 -0.28 -10.38
N LEU A 92 7.64 -0.76 -9.22
CA LEU A 92 8.19 -2.10 -9.03
C LEU A 92 7.13 -3.16 -8.69
N PHE A 93 5.98 -2.75 -8.12
CA PHE A 93 4.97 -3.70 -7.63
C PHE A 93 3.55 -3.49 -8.17
N ARG A 94 3.27 -2.42 -8.93
CA ARG A 94 1.91 -2.16 -9.45
C ARG A 94 1.38 -3.31 -10.32
N GLU A 95 2.19 -3.86 -11.21
CA GLU A 95 1.76 -4.89 -12.15
C GLU A 95 1.40 -6.20 -11.43
N PRO A 96 2.25 -6.76 -10.55
CA PRO A 96 1.88 -7.94 -9.78
C PRO A 96 0.72 -7.67 -8.81
N LEU A 97 0.63 -6.47 -8.23
CA LEU A 97 -0.52 -6.07 -7.41
C LEU A 97 -1.82 -6.16 -8.17
N LEU A 98 -1.88 -5.52 -9.34
CA LEU A 98 -3.07 -5.50 -10.18
C LEU A 98 -3.41 -6.92 -10.63
N ALA A 99 -2.44 -7.64 -11.21
CA ALA A 99 -2.63 -9.00 -11.73
C ALA A 99 -3.12 -9.99 -10.67
N GLU A 100 -2.57 -9.93 -9.45
CA GLU A 100 -2.98 -10.81 -8.36
C GLU A 100 -4.35 -10.38 -7.79
N GLY A 101 -4.61 -9.08 -7.69
CA GLY A 101 -5.86 -8.53 -7.20
C GLY A 101 -7.08 -8.94 -8.03
N LEU A 102 -6.89 -9.18 -9.34
CA LEU A 102 -7.91 -9.71 -10.24
C LEU A 102 -8.51 -11.05 -9.78
N LYS A 103 -7.75 -11.85 -9.02
CA LYS A 103 -8.19 -13.17 -8.58
C LYS A 103 -9.14 -13.10 -7.38
N TYR A 104 -9.12 -11.99 -6.65
CA TYR A 104 -9.82 -11.82 -5.37
C TYR A 104 -10.90 -10.73 -5.45
N THR A 105 -11.07 -10.08 -6.59
CA THR A 105 -12.09 -9.05 -6.85
C THR A 105 -13.20 -9.60 -7.74
N ASN A 106 -14.44 -9.17 -7.49
CA ASN A 106 -15.53 -9.49 -8.43
C ASN A 106 -15.33 -8.70 -9.75
N ALA A 107 -15.92 -9.18 -10.85
CA ALA A 107 -15.70 -8.60 -12.18
C ALA A 107 -16.14 -7.13 -12.31
N VAL A 108 -17.13 -6.69 -11.52
CA VAL A 108 -17.64 -5.31 -11.54
C VAL A 108 -16.66 -4.36 -10.84
N THR A 109 -16.22 -4.72 -9.64
CA THR A 109 -15.23 -3.96 -8.84
C THR A 109 -13.88 -3.91 -9.56
N ARG A 110 -13.49 -4.98 -10.26
CA ARG A 110 -12.24 -5.06 -11.03
C ARG A 110 -12.08 -3.94 -12.06
N ASP A 111 -13.13 -3.62 -12.81
CA ASP A 111 -13.06 -2.66 -13.91
C ASP A 111 -13.34 -1.21 -13.46
N ALA A 112 -13.89 -1.03 -12.25
CA ALA A 112 -14.28 0.26 -11.70
C ALA A 112 -13.20 0.90 -10.80
N VAL A 113 -12.49 0.10 -9.99
CA VAL A 113 -11.59 0.63 -8.95
C VAL A 113 -10.25 1.09 -9.55
N ARG A 114 -9.90 2.35 -9.33
CA ARG A 114 -8.57 2.89 -9.67
C ARG A 114 -7.62 2.84 -8.48
N ILE A 115 -6.51 2.12 -8.61
CA ILE A 115 -5.46 2.06 -7.59
C ILE A 115 -4.30 2.97 -8.01
N VAL A 116 -3.99 3.98 -7.19
CA VAL A 116 -2.98 5.01 -7.49
C VAL A 116 -2.04 5.24 -6.31
N PRO A 117 -0.76 5.58 -6.53
CA PRO A 117 0.11 6.03 -5.45
C PRO A 117 -0.27 7.45 -5.02
N SER A 118 -0.06 7.78 -3.75
CA SER A 118 -0.20 9.14 -3.24
C SER A 118 0.87 10.07 -3.83
N GLU A 119 0.48 11.26 -4.28
CA GLU A 119 1.42 12.30 -4.72
C GLU A 119 2.03 13.09 -3.56
N LEU A 120 1.37 13.09 -2.40
CA LEU A 120 1.75 13.91 -1.25
C LEU A 120 2.72 13.21 -0.29
N VAL A 121 2.95 11.90 -0.48
CA VAL A 121 3.79 10.95 0.29
C VAL A 121 4.29 11.47 1.66
N ASP A 122 5.33 12.30 1.68
CA ASP A 122 6.02 12.77 2.90
C ASP A 122 5.26 13.90 3.64
N SER A 123 4.43 14.65 2.94
CA SER A 123 3.67 15.79 3.47
C SER A 123 2.23 15.45 3.86
N ALA A 124 1.71 14.28 3.44
CA ALA A 124 0.30 13.90 3.59
C ALA A 124 -0.18 13.95 5.05
N GLY A 125 0.64 13.48 6.01
CA GLY A 125 0.28 13.48 7.43
C GLY A 125 0.17 14.90 8.00
N MET A 126 1.13 15.78 7.67
CA MET A 126 1.13 17.17 8.12
C MET A 126 -0.01 17.96 7.50
N LEU A 127 -0.23 17.81 6.20
CA LEU A 127 -1.34 18.46 5.48
C LEU A 127 -2.70 17.97 5.99
N GLY A 128 -2.84 16.68 6.25
CA GLY A 128 -4.06 16.11 6.84
C GLY A 128 -4.35 16.66 8.23
N ALA A 129 -3.33 16.74 9.09
CA ALA A 129 -3.47 17.34 10.42
C ALA A 129 -3.87 18.83 10.33
N ALA A 130 -3.23 19.61 9.46
CA ALA A 130 -3.58 21.01 9.23
C ALA A 130 -5.02 21.16 8.70
N ALA A 131 -5.42 20.33 7.74
CA ALA A 131 -6.77 20.35 7.16
C ALA A 131 -7.86 20.02 8.19
N LEU A 132 -7.59 19.12 9.14
CA LEU A 132 -8.54 18.82 10.23
C LEU A 132 -8.76 20.03 11.13
N VAL A 133 -7.69 20.75 11.49
CA VAL A 133 -7.79 21.97 12.30
C VAL A 133 -8.54 23.06 11.53
N LEU A 134 -8.15 23.34 10.28
CA LEU A 134 -8.77 24.36 9.44
C LEU A 134 -10.25 24.06 9.19
N GLY A 135 -10.58 22.83 8.79
CA GLY A 135 -11.96 22.41 8.55
C GLY A 135 -12.83 22.33 9.81
N SER A 136 -12.24 22.24 11.00
CA SER A 136 -12.98 22.35 12.27
C SER A 136 -13.27 23.80 12.64
N ALA A 137 -12.38 24.74 12.31
CA ALA A 137 -12.59 26.17 12.53
C ALA A 137 -13.71 26.70 11.63
N THR A 138 -13.69 26.39 10.33
CA THR A 138 -14.71 26.81 9.37
C THR A 138 -16.11 26.28 9.70
N ARG A 139 -16.22 25.06 10.25
CA ARG A 139 -17.52 24.50 10.67
C ARG A 139 -18.10 25.16 11.93
N ARG A 140 -17.25 25.73 12.79
CA ARG A 140 -17.71 26.43 14.00
C ARG A 140 -18.26 27.81 13.67
N GLU A 141 -17.65 28.52 12.72
CA GLU A 141 -18.12 29.84 12.27
C GLU A 141 -19.51 29.77 11.62
N ILE A 142 -19.81 28.73 10.85
CA ILE A 142 -21.12 28.53 10.19
C ILE A 142 -22.22 28.10 11.16
N SER A 143 -21.87 27.51 12.31
CA SER A 143 -22.84 27.03 13.32
C SER A 143 -23.13 28.06 14.43
N SER A 144 -22.51 29.24 14.36
CA SER A 144 -22.71 30.36 15.30
C SER A 144 -23.59 31.49 14.75
N ASP A 145 -24.14 31.33 13.54
CA ASP A 145 -25.23 32.12 12.95
C ASP A 145 -26.56 31.33 13.01
#